data_AF-A0A1D1Y671-F1
#
_entry.id   AF-A0A1D1Y671-F1
#
_cell.length_a   1.000
_cell.length_b   1.000
_cell.length_c   1.000
_cell.angle_alpha   90.00
_cell.angle_beta   90.00
_cell.angle_gamma   90.00
#
_symmetry.space_group_name_H-M   'P 1'
#
loop_
_entity.id
_entity.type
_entity.pdbx_description
1 polymer ?
#
loop_
_entity_poly.entity_id
_entity_poly.type
_entity_poly.pdbx_seq_one_letter_code
_entity_poly.pdbx_strand_id
1 'polypeptide(L)'
;MALSISGGGVSGSGSPASGTSAWGRRGAAPAGVAPSSSWRSRAIRCIGWDPEGVLGPPRGGHIARLELKRRLEKDAGAREAFDRQLREEKERRRALRQSRVVPETVAGLVEYFLDTEARELEFEISRLRPRLNKELFDHLQLELAQLRFAVSRTKEMEDRLIELEAMQKVLLEGTEAYDKMQDDLVLAKERLTKILQSKDKKATLLEMVERNELSRSVLALLDENIASAIKNDQKEAAAFMENIRTTMLKYMTV
;
A
#
# COMPACT_ATOMS: atom_id res chain seq x y z
N MET A 1 -28.69 -23.55 -61.07
CA MET A 1 -29.19 -22.60 -60.07
C MET A 1 -28.02 -21.69 -59.68
N ALA A 2 -28.22 -20.37 -59.86
CA ALA A 2 -27.55 -19.20 -59.27
C ALA A 2 -26.09 -19.33 -58.74
N LEU A 3 -25.10 -18.71 -59.41
CA LEU A 3 -24.50 -17.36 -59.18
C LEU A 3 -23.47 -17.37 -58.02
N SER A 4 -22.14 -17.22 -58.19
CA SER A 4 -21.26 -16.28 -58.93
C SER A 4 -21.02 -14.91 -58.28
N ILE A 5 -19.73 -14.52 -58.25
CA ILE A 5 -19.11 -13.16 -58.20
C ILE A 5 -18.90 -12.57 -56.78
N SER A 6 -17.69 -12.41 -56.25
CA SER A 6 -16.48 -11.63 -56.65
C SER A 6 -16.59 -10.10 -56.46
N GLY A 7 -15.78 -9.57 -55.54
CA GLY A 7 -14.87 -8.45 -55.86
C GLY A 7 -15.24 -7.00 -55.46
N GLY A 8 -14.28 -6.34 -54.80
CA GLY A 8 -14.05 -4.88 -54.77
C GLY A 8 -14.65 -4.12 -53.58
N GLY A 9 -13.98 -3.19 -52.88
CA GLY A 9 -12.68 -2.55 -53.03
C GLY A 9 -12.61 -1.27 -52.17
N VAL A 10 -11.55 -1.16 -51.35
CA VAL A 10 -10.65 0.01 -51.22
C VAL A 10 -11.12 1.32 -50.53
N SER A 11 -10.35 1.64 -49.47
CA SER A 11 -9.89 2.95 -48.96
C SER A 11 -10.87 3.95 -48.32
N GLY A 12 -10.45 4.52 -47.19
CA GLY A 12 -11.06 5.73 -46.64
C GLY A 12 -10.59 6.09 -45.24
N SER A 13 -9.60 6.98 -45.17
CA SER A 13 -9.06 7.70 -44.02
C SER A 13 -10.10 8.30 -43.04
N GLY A 14 -9.73 8.44 -41.75
CA GLY A 14 -10.36 9.45 -40.88
C GLY A 14 -10.19 9.21 -39.37
N SER A 15 -9.41 10.08 -38.73
CA SER A 15 -9.14 10.17 -37.28
C SER A 15 -10.39 10.24 -36.38
N PRO A 16 -10.28 9.88 -35.08
CA PRO A 16 -11.41 9.90 -34.14
C PRO A 16 -11.66 11.29 -33.57
N ALA A 17 -12.92 11.76 -33.68
CA ALA A 17 -13.40 12.99 -33.07
C ALA A 17 -13.89 12.73 -31.63
N SER A 18 -13.27 13.45 -30.70
CA SER A 18 -13.72 13.73 -29.34
C SER A 18 -14.98 14.60 -29.35
N GLY A 19 -16.08 14.10 -28.76
CA GLY A 19 -17.34 14.84 -28.61
C GLY A 19 -17.57 15.30 -27.17
N THR A 20 -17.33 16.59 -26.91
CA THR A 20 -17.84 17.32 -25.75
C THR A 20 -18.76 18.45 -26.19
N SER A 21 -19.76 18.72 -25.34
CA SER A 21 -20.60 19.92 -25.24
C SER A 21 -21.68 20.15 -26.30
N ALA A 22 -22.94 20.06 -25.84
CA ALA A 22 -24.11 20.61 -26.53
C ALA A 22 -24.78 21.62 -25.60
N TRP A 23 -24.65 22.90 -25.94
CA TRP A 23 -25.52 23.98 -25.47
C TRP A 23 -26.41 24.42 -26.64
N GLY A 24 -27.72 24.43 -26.39
CA GLY A 24 -28.64 25.46 -26.87
C GLY A 24 -29.12 25.40 -28.32
N ARG A 25 -30.41 25.08 -28.51
CA ARG A 25 -31.27 25.99 -29.27
C ARG A 25 -32.74 25.90 -28.83
N ARG A 26 -33.33 27.09 -28.76
CA ARG A 26 -34.66 27.45 -28.27
C ARG A 26 -35.74 26.99 -29.26
N GLY A 27 -36.80 26.39 -28.75
CA GLY A 27 -38.09 26.26 -29.43
C GLY A 27 -39.14 27.03 -28.63
N ALA A 28 -39.81 27.98 -29.28
CA ALA A 28 -40.89 28.77 -28.73
C ALA A 28 -42.19 27.94 -28.70
N ALA A 29 -42.98 28.10 -27.64
CA ALA A 29 -44.34 27.58 -27.49
C ALA A 29 -45.15 28.53 -26.59
N PRO A 30 -46.49 28.52 -26.66
CA PRO A 30 -47.28 29.73 -26.92
C PRO A 30 -47.88 30.40 -25.67
N ALA A 31 -48.43 31.60 -25.90
CA ALA A 31 -49.08 32.47 -24.92
C ALA A 31 -50.16 31.73 -24.11
N GLY A 32 -49.90 31.57 -22.81
CA GLY A 32 -50.86 31.10 -21.83
C GLY A 32 -51.80 32.22 -21.40
N VAL A 33 -53.09 32.00 -21.66
CA VAL A 33 -54.22 32.53 -20.89
C VAL A 33 -53.92 32.38 -19.40
N ALA A 34 -54.01 33.47 -18.64
CA ALA A 34 -53.83 33.45 -17.19
C ALA A 34 -55.05 32.83 -16.49
N PRO A 35 -54.87 31.86 -15.58
CA PRO A 35 -55.82 31.61 -14.53
C PRO A 35 -55.30 32.23 -13.23
N SER A 36 -56.05 33.20 -12.75
CA SER A 36 -56.00 33.62 -11.36
C SER A 36 -56.39 32.43 -10.46
N SER A 37 -55.51 32.03 -9.56
CA SER A 37 -55.94 31.55 -8.25
C SER A 37 -54.78 31.62 -7.27
N SER A 38 -55.05 32.31 -6.18
CA SER A 38 -54.18 32.57 -5.06
C SER A 38 -53.76 31.28 -4.35
N TRP A 39 -52.69 30.64 -4.81
CA TRP A 39 -51.90 29.77 -3.95
C TRP A 39 -50.96 30.66 -3.19
N ARG A 40 -51.46 31.17 -2.05
CA ARG A 40 -50.63 31.81 -1.04
C ARG A 40 -49.46 30.89 -0.78
N SER A 41 -48.26 31.30 -1.17
CA SER A 41 -47.03 30.70 -0.69
C SER A 41 -47.11 30.72 0.83
N ARG A 42 -47.43 29.57 1.45
CA ARG A 42 -47.27 29.39 2.90
C ARG A 42 -45.77 29.35 3.16
N ALA A 43 -45.13 30.50 3.06
CA ALA A 43 -43.87 30.73 3.74
C ALA A 43 -44.17 30.50 5.22
N ILE A 44 -43.59 29.45 5.79
CA ILE A 44 -43.62 29.21 7.23
C ILE A 44 -42.94 30.43 7.87
N ARG A 45 -43.74 31.42 8.26
CA ARG A 45 -43.27 32.53 9.08
C ARG A 45 -43.06 31.93 10.46
N CYS A 46 -41.82 31.92 10.93
CA CYS A 46 -41.52 31.64 12.31
C CYS A 46 -42.32 32.66 13.14
N ILE A 47 -43.40 32.22 13.78
CA ILE A 47 -44.11 33.02 14.76
C ILE A 47 -43.16 33.03 15.95
N GLY A 48 -42.40 34.12 16.09
CA GLY A 48 -41.46 34.33 17.20
C GLY A 48 -42.19 34.56 18.52
N TRP A 49 -43.06 33.63 18.92
CA TRP A 49 -43.69 33.62 20.22
C TRP A 49 -42.87 32.74 21.16
N ASP A 50 -41.90 33.36 21.81
CA ASP A 50 -41.15 32.84 22.95
C ASP A 50 -41.11 33.95 24.03
N PRO A 51 -42.22 34.16 24.76
CA PRO A 51 -42.34 35.29 25.69
C PRO A 51 -41.37 35.21 26.88
N GLU A 52 -40.83 34.03 27.16
CA GLU A 52 -39.91 33.75 28.28
C GLU A 52 -38.46 33.57 27.82
N GLY A 53 -38.18 33.67 26.51
CA GLY A 53 -36.83 33.58 25.93
C GLY A 53 -36.11 32.24 26.14
N VAL A 54 -36.85 31.16 26.37
CA VAL A 54 -36.31 29.85 26.77
C VAL A 54 -35.67 29.11 25.59
N LEU A 55 -36.12 29.38 24.35
CA LEU A 55 -35.76 28.59 23.18
C LEU A 55 -34.58 29.18 22.37
N GLY A 56 -34.19 30.41 22.65
CA GLY A 56 -33.07 31.08 21.99
C GLY A 56 -33.29 31.30 20.48
N PRO A 57 -32.35 31.98 19.79
CA PRO A 57 -32.50 32.26 18.37
C PRO A 57 -32.44 30.96 17.53
N PRO A 58 -33.25 30.84 16.46
CA PRO A 58 -33.25 29.65 15.61
C PRO A 58 -31.87 29.43 15.01
N ARG A 59 -31.25 28.28 15.32
CA ARG A 59 -29.95 27.91 14.78
C ARG A 59 -30.12 27.33 13.37
N GLY A 60 -29.39 27.86 12.39
CA GLY A 60 -29.38 27.34 11.03
C GLY A 60 -28.49 26.10 10.83
N GLY A 61 -28.49 25.54 9.63
CA GLY A 61 -27.51 24.52 9.22
C GLY A 61 -27.70 23.11 9.80
N HIS A 62 -28.87 22.78 10.34
CA HIS A 62 -29.17 21.43 10.82
C HIS A 62 -29.17 20.39 9.69
N ILE A 63 -29.72 20.75 8.51
CA ILE A 63 -29.72 19.89 7.32
C ILE A 63 -28.29 19.63 6.85
N ALA A 64 -27.47 20.68 6.70
CA ALA A 64 -26.07 20.55 6.31
C ALA A 64 -25.25 19.69 7.30
N ARG A 65 -25.49 19.83 8.61
CA ARG A 65 -24.85 19.00 9.65
C ARG A 65 -25.26 17.53 9.54
N LEU A 66 -26.54 17.23 9.29
CA LEU A 66 -27.02 15.85 9.11
C LEU A 66 -26.50 15.24 7.80
N GLU A 67 -26.43 16.01 6.71
CA GLU A 67 -25.86 15.57 5.45
C GLU A 67 -24.36 15.30 5.56
N LEU A 68 -23.61 16.16 6.24
CA LEU A 68 -22.20 15.96 6.54
C LEU A 68 -22.00 14.69 7.37
N LYS A 69 -22.79 14.50 8.43
CA LYS A 69 -22.76 13.28 9.27
C LYS A 69 -23.03 12.03 8.44
N ARG A 70 -24.06 12.04 7.58
CA ARG A 70 -24.40 10.91 6.70
C ARG A 70 -23.30 10.61 5.69
N ARG A 71 -22.61 11.62 5.15
CA ARG A 71 -21.45 11.42 4.27
C ARG A 71 -20.29 10.77 5.03
N LEU A 72 -19.96 11.28 6.22
CA LEU A 72 -18.92 10.70 7.07
C LEU A 72 -19.22 9.25 7.47
N GLU A 73 -20.49 8.92 7.78
CA GLU A 73 -20.92 7.55 8.08
C GLU A 73 -20.81 6.63 6.85
N LYS A 74 -21.19 7.10 5.66
CA LYS A 74 -21.01 6.35 4.41
C LYS A 74 -19.53 6.14 4.09
N ASP A 75 -18.70 7.17 4.27
CA ASP A 75 -17.26 7.11 4.06
C ASP A 75 -16.62 6.16 5.09
N ALA A 76 -17.08 6.16 6.34
CA ALA A 76 -16.65 5.22 7.37
C ALA A 76 -17.01 3.77 7.00
N GLY A 77 -18.25 3.51 6.59
CA GLY A 77 -18.67 2.18 6.14
C GLY A 77 -17.90 1.69 4.89
N ALA A 78 -17.60 2.59 3.95
CA ALA A 78 -16.78 2.29 2.79
C ALA A 78 -15.33 1.98 3.17
N ARG A 79 -14.74 2.75 4.10
CA ARG A 79 -13.41 2.48 4.67
C ARG A 79 -13.37 1.13 5.39
N GLU A 80 -14.37 0.83 6.22
CA GLU A 80 -14.44 -0.45 6.93
C GLU A 80 -14.63 -1.65 5.98
N ALA A 81 -15.40 -1.50 4.90
CA ALA A 81 -15.53 -2.53 3.88
C ALA A 81 -14.21 -2.78 3.15
N PHE A 82 -13.51 -1.70 2.78
CA PHE A 82 -12.19 -1.78 2.16
C PHE A 82 -11.17 -2.42 3.10
N ASP A 83 -11.14 -2.02 4.37
CA ASP A 83 -10.24 -2.59 5.37
C ASP A 83 -10.50 -4.07 5.60
N ARG A 84 -11.78 -4.50 5.58
CA ARG A 84 -12.14 -5.93 5.65
C ARG A 84 -11.59 -6.71 4.46
N GLN A 85 -11.78 -6.21 3.23
CA GLN A 85 -11.23 -6.83 2.04
C GLN A 85 -9.70 -6.96 2.12
N LEU A 86 -9.01 -5.92 2.58
CA LEU A 86 -7.56 -5.97 2.77
C LEU A 86 -7.14 -7.01 3.82
N ARG A 87 -7.90 -7.20 4.90
CA ARG A 87 -7.62 -8.23 5.91
C ARG A 87 -7.83 -9.63 5.34
N GLU A 88 -8.95 -9.86 4.67
CA GLU A 88 -9.27 -11.15 4.04
C GLU A 88 -8.21 -11.53 3.00
N GLU A 89 -7.78 -10.60 2.15
CA GLU A 89 -6.71 -10.83 1.18
C GLU A 89 -5.37 -11.14 1.85
N LYS A 90 -5.02 -10.40 2.91
CA LYS A 90 -3.82 -10.69 3.71
C LYS A 90 -3.87 -12.08 4.34
N GLU A 91 -5.02 -12.49 4.86
CA GLU A 91 -5.24 -13.80 5.47
C GLU A 91 -5.18 -14.93 4.44
N ARG A 92 -5.82 -14.75 3.28
CA ARG A 92 -5.73 -15.68 2.14
C ARG A 92 -4.28 -15.91 1.74
N ARG A 93 -3.50 -14.83 1.58
CA ARG A 93 -2.07 -14.96 1.25
C ARG A 93 -1.26 -15.64 2.35
N ARG A 94 -1.56 -15.38 3.62
CA ARG A 94 -0.95 -16.10 4.74
C ARG A 94 -1.27 -17.60 4.68
N ALA A 95 -2.52 -17.96 4.39
CA ALA A 95 -2.95 -19.35 4.25
C ALA A 95 -2.23 -20.04 3.08
N LEU A 96 -2.10 -19.38 1.94
CA LEU A 96 -1.33 -19.90 0.79
C LEU A 96 0.13 -20.16 1.18
N ARG A 97 0.80 -19.20 1.83
CA ARG A 97 2.18 -19.38 2.31
C ARG A 97 2.35 -20.55 3.27
N GLN A 98 1.38 -20.77 4.15
CA GLN A 98 1.40 -21.89 5.09
C GLN A 98 1.16 -23.23 4.40
N SER A 99 0.39 -23.26 3.31
CA SER A 99 0.13 -24.47 2.54
C SER A 99 1.31 -24.91 1.66
N ARG A 100 2.20 -23.98 1.29
CA ARG A 100 3.39 -24.29 0.48
C ARG A 100 4.39 -25.14 1.27
N VAL A 101 4.76 -26.27 0.68
CA VAL A 101 5.77 -27.18 1.24
C VAL A 101 7.12 -26.86 0.62
N VAL A 102 8.13 -26.61 1.46
CA VAL A 102 9.49 -26.29 1.04
C VAL A 102 10.20 -27.59 0.65
N PRO A 103 10.70 -27.75 -0.58
CA PRO A 103 11.44 -28.95 -0.98
C PRO A 103 12.77 -29.09 -0.25
N GLU A 104 13.21 -30.32 0.01
CA GLU A 104 14.49 -30.60 0.68
C GLU A 104 15.69 -30.57 -0.27
N THR A 105 15.49 -30.86 -1.56
CA THR A 105 16.54 -30.89 -2.58
C THR A 105 16.87 -29.51 -3.14
N VAL A 106 18.13 -29.26 -3.53
CA VAL A 106 18.57 -27.99 -4.16
C VAL A 106 17.84 -27.74 -5.48
N ALA A 107 17.76 -28.74 -6.37
CA ALA A 107 17.03 -28.61 -7.63
C ALA A 107 15.52 -28.31 -7.42
N GLY A 108 14.87 -29.01 -6.48
CA GLY A 108 13.48 -28.70 -6.12
C GLY A 108 13.30 -27.30 -5.54
N LEU A 109 14.31 -26.76 -4.86
CA LEU A 109 14.28 -25.40 -4.33
C LEU A 109 14.36 -24.35 -5.46
N VAL A 110 15.09 -24.64 -6.54
CA VAL A 110 15.11 -23.80 -7.75
C VAL A 110 13.73 -23.74 -8.39
N GLU A 111 13.10 -24.89 -8.65
CA GLU A 111 11.74 -24.92 -9.21
C GLU A 111 10.74 -24.22 -8.30
N TYR A 112 10.86 -24.41 -7.00
CA TYR A 112 10.01 -23.74 -6.02
C TYR A 112 10.05 -22.21 -6.16
N PHE A 113 11.23 -21.63 -6.40
CA PHE A 113 11.38 -20.18 -6.61
C PHE A 113 10.86 -19.72 -7.98
N LEU A 114 11.03 -20.52 -9.03
CA LEU A 114 10.44 -20.21 -10.34
C LEU A 114 8.91 -20.23 -10.31
N ASP A 115 8.32 -21.14 -9.54
CA ASP A 115 6.87 -21.20 -9.28
C ASP A 115 6.38 -20.19 -8.23
N THR A 116 7.26 -19.33 -7.71
CA THR A 116 6.90 -18.31 -6.72
C THR A 116 6.53 -17.00 -7.39
N GLU A 117 5.37 -16.45 -7.04
CA GLU A 117 4.95 -15.13 -7.50
C GLU A 117 5.95 -14.05 -7.04
N ALA A 118 6.21 -13.07 -7.91
CA ALA A 118 7.17 -11.99 -7.62
C ALA A 118 6.93 -11.25 -6.29
N ARG A 119 5.66 -11.13 -5.86
CA ARG A 119 5.29 -10.47 -4.60
C ARG A 119 5.58 -11.31 -3.36
N GLU A 120 5.65 -12.62 -3.51
CA GLU A 120 5.92 -13.57 -2.41
C GLU A 120 7.40 -13.97 -2.36
N LEU A 121 8.15 -13.73 -3.44
CA LEU A 121 9.60 -14.00 -3.51
C LEU A 121 10.35 -13.35 -2.35
N GLU A 122 10.10 -12.08 -2.04
CA GLU A 122 10.76 -11.40 -0.91
C GLU A 122 10.53 -12.14 0.42
N PHE A 123 9.31 -12.62 0.64
CA PHE A 123 8.98 -13.38 1.83
C PHE A 123 9.68 -14.75 1.84
N GLU A 124 9.63 -15.49 0.74
CA GLU A 124 10.26 -16.81 0.64
C GLU A 124 11.79 -16.72 0.74
N ILE A 125 12.42 -15.67 0.18
CA ILE A 125 13.84 -15.38 0.35
C ILE A 125 14.17 -15.15 1.82
N SER A 126 13.37 -14.34 2.53
CA SER A 126 13.57 -14.09 3.96
C SER A 126 13.40 -15.36 4.81
N ARG A 127 12.41 -16.21 4.48
CA ARG A 127 12.12 -17.48 5.18
C ARG A 127 13.21 -18.52 4.95
N LEU A 128 13.73 -18.58 3.73
CA LEU A 128 14.68 -19.60 3.29
C LEU A 128 16.12 -19.10 3.25
N ARG A 129 16.39 -17.90 3.80
CA ARG A 129 17.73 -17.31 3.86
C ARG A 129 18.82 -18.28 4.31
N PRO A 130 18.63 -19.12 5.35
CA PRO A 130 19.66 -20.08 5.78
C PRO A 130 20.01 -21.13 4.71
N ARG A 131 19.09 -21.41 3.79
CA ARG A 131 19.24 -22.38 2.69
C ARG A 131 19.70 -21.73 1.39
N LEU A 132 19.59 -20.41 1.25
CA LEU A 132 20.17 -19.62 0.16
C LEU A 132 21.67 -19.42 0.40
N ASN A 133 22.40 -20.53 0.40
CA ASN A 133 23.83 -20.60 0.64
C ASN A 133 24.61 -20.70 -0.68
N LYS A 134 25.94 -20.73 -0.57
CA LYS A 134 26.83 -20.85 -1.74
C LYS A 134 26.53 -22.11 -2.57
N GLU A 135 26.17 -23.22 -1.95
CA GLU A 135 25.88 -24.48 -2.65
C GLU A 135 24.72 -24.34 -3.64
N LEU A 136 23.65 -23.63 -3.27
CA LEU A 136 22.53 -23.34 -4.17
C LEU A 136 22.94 -22.44 -5.33
N PHE A 137 23.72 -21.39 -5.06
CA PHE A 137 24.17 -20.49 -6.12
C PHE A 137 25.18 -21.16 -7.06
N ASP A 138 26.05 -22.02 -6.55
CA ASP A 138 26.98 -22.83 -7.34
C ASP A 138 26.19 -23.81 -8.24
N HIS A 139 25.14 -24.45 -7.70
CA HIS A 139 24.24 -25.30 -8.49
C HIS A 139 23.55 -24.53 -9.63
N LEU A 140 23.01 -23.34 -9.32
CA LEU A 140 22.40 -22.46 -10.34
C LEU A 140 23.40 -22.03 -11.41
N GLN A 141 24.64 -21.72 -11.02
CA GLN A 141 25.68 -21.36 -11.98
C GLN A 141 26.04 -22.53 -12.90
N LEU A 142 26.07 -23.76 -12.38
CA LEU A 142 26.32 -24.96 -13.17
C LEU A 142 25.19 -25.23 -14.18
N GLU A 143 23.93 -25.15 -13.75
CA GLU A 143 22.77 -25.29 -14.65
C GLU A 143 22.76 -24.22 -15.75
N LEU A 144 23.01 -22.96 -15.37
CA LEU A 144 23.13 -21.87 -16.34
C LEU A 144 24.29 -22.09 -17.32
N ALA A 145 25.44 -22.58 -16.84
CA ALA A 145 26.57 -22.90 -17.71
C ALA A 145 26.22 -24.03 -18.68
N GLN A 146 25.56 -25.09 -18.22
CA GLN A 146 25.11 -26.20 -19.07
C GLN A 146 24.18 -25.72 -20.19
N LEU A 147 23.21 -24.84 -19.87
CA LEU A 147 22.31 -24.26 -20.86
C LEU A 147 23.02 -23.31 -21.83
N ARG A 148 23.94 -22.48 -21.33
CA ARG A 148 24.73 -21.53 -22.15
C ARG A 148 25.65 -22.25 -23.14
N PHE A 149 26.29 -23.35 -22.72
CA PHE A 149 27.27 -24.07 -23.52
C PHE A 149 26.71 -25.31 -24.24
N ALA A 150 25.40 -25.54 -24.18
CA ALA A 150 24.77 -26.61 -24.94
C ALA A 150 24.99 -26.43 -26.47
N VAL A 151 25.41 -27.52 -27.13
CA VAL A 151 25.77 -27.54 -28.56
C VAL A 151 24.55 -27.30 -29.45
N SER A 152 23.37 -27.77 -29.02
CA SER A 152 22.08 -27.54 -29.69
C SER A 152 21.20 -26.67 -28.79
N ARG A 153 20.84 -25.48 -29.26
CA ARG A 153 19.93 -24.58 -28.54
C ARG A 153 18.52 -24.70 -29.14
N THR A 154 17.59 -25.18 -28.34
CA THR A 154 16.15 -25.12 -28.66
C THR A 154 15.55 -23.88 -28.01
N LYS A 155 14.39 -23.43 -28.49
CA LYS A 155 13.66 -22.29 -27.89
C LYS A 155 13.36 -22.51 -26.41
N GLU A 156 12.95 -23.72 -26.04
CA GLU A 156 12.68 -24.11 -24.66
C GLU A 156 13.91 -23.96 -23.75
N MET A 157 15.11 -24.24 -24.26
CA MET A 157 16.36 -24.04 -23.50
C MET A 157 16.70 -22.55 -23.35
N GLU A 158 16.41 -21.74 -24.36
CA GLU A 158 16.61 -20.28 -24.32
C GLU A 158 15.64 -19.62 -23.33
N ASP A 159 14.37 -20.00 -23.35
CA ASP A 159 13.35 -19.51 -22.42
C ASP A 159 13.72 -19.88 -20.97
N ARG A 160 14.11 -21.15 -20.74
CA ARG A 160 14.54 -21.60 -19.41
C ARG A 160 15.80 -20.89 -18.92
N LEU A 161 16.73 -20.59 -19.82
CA LEU A 161 17.93 -19.82 -19.49
C LEU A 161 17.56 -18.41 -19.02
N ILE A 162 16.62 -17.74 -19.69
CA ILE A 162 16.16 -16.40 -19.30
C ILE A 162 15.51 -16.42 -17.92
N GLU A 163 14.64 -17.40 -17.66
CA GLU A 163 13.98 -17.57 -16.35
C GLU A 163 14.99 -17.77 -15.22
N LEU A 164 15.95 -18.67 -15.40
CA LEU A 164 16.98 -18.96 -14.41
C LEU A 164 17.93 -17.77 -14.18
N GLU A 165 18.29 -17.02 -15.22
CA GLU A 165 19.11 -15.81 -15.08
C GLU A 165 18.37 -14.70 -14.33
N ALA A 166 17.09 -14.49 -14.63
CA ALA A 166 16.25 -13.52 -13.93
C ALA A 166 16.11 -13.91 -12.45
N MET A 167 15.82 -15.18 -12.16
CA MET A 167 15.69 -15.69 -10.80
C MET A 167 17.01 -15.58 -10.03
N GLN A 168 18.15 -15.93 -10.63
CA GLN A 168 19.46 -15.80 -9.98
C GLN A 168 19.72 -14.36 -9.53
N LYS A 169 19.43 -13.37 -10.38
CA LYS A 169 19.59 -11.96 -10.02
C LYS A 169 18.69 -11.56 -8.86
N VAL A 170 17.41 -11.92 -8.92
CA VAL A 170 16.45 -11.60 -7.85
C VAL A 170 16.85 -12.24 -6.51
N LEU A 171 17.32 -13.49 -6.53
CA LEU A 171 17.78 -14.17 -5.32
C LEU A 171 19.03 -13.51 -4.74
N LEU A 172 20.01 -13.13 -5.57
CA LEU A 172 21.20 -12.42 -5.10
C LEU A 172 20.84 -11.07 -4.47
N GLU A 173 20.12 -10.22 -5.20
CA GLU A 173 19.67 -8.91 -4.72
C GLU A 173 18.83 -9.03 -3.45
N GLY A 174 17.92 -10.01 -3.40
CA GLY A 174 17.07 -10.26 -2.23
C GLY A 174 17.86 -10.74 -1.01
N THR A 175 18.86 -11.61 -1.19
CA THR A 175 19.73 -12.04 -0.07
C THR A 175 20.59 -10.90 0.46
N GLU A 176 21.17 -10.08 -0.42
CA GLU A 176 21.95 -8.91 -0.01
C GLU A 176 21.09 -7.87 0.72
N ALA A 177 19.87 -7.62 0.22
CA ALA A 177 18.93 -6.71 0.87
C ALA A 177 18.52 -7.22 2.25
N TYR A 178 18.27 -8.52 2.38
CA TYR A 178 17.95 -9.16 3.66
C TYR A 178 19.12 -9.02 4.65
N ASP A 179 20.34 -9.31 4.23
CA ASP A 179 21.52 -9.23 5.10
C ASP A 179 21.76 -7.79 5.57
N LYS A 180 21.66 -6.81 4.67
CA LYS A 180 21.76 -5.38 5.03
C LYS A 180 20.68 -4.98 6.03
N MET A 181 19.43 -5.41 5.81
CA MET A 181 18.34 -5.15 6.75
C MET A 181 18.60 -5.81 8.12
N GLN A 182 19.12 -7.03 8.15
CA GLN A 182 19.46 -7.73 9.38
C GLN A 182 20.54 -6.97 10.16
N ASP A 183 21.62 -6.57 9.48
CA ASP A 183 22.70 -5.79 10.09
C ASP A 183 22.18 -4.45 10.63
N ASP A 184 21.34 -3.75 9.85
CA ASP A 184 20.71 -2.50 10.27
C ASP A 184 19.84 -2.66 11.52
N LEU A 185 19.12 -3.78 11.67
CA LEU A 185 18.31 -4.09 12.85
C LEU A 185 19.17 -4.39 14.08
N VAL A 186 20.27 -5.14 13.91
CA VAL A 186 21.24 -5.41 14.99
C VAL A 186 21.86 -4.12 15.48
N LEU A 187 22.38 -3.29 14.55
CA LEU A 187 22.95 -1.98 14.88
C LEU A 187 21.91 -1.05 15.52
N ALA A 188 20.68 -1.05 15.02
CA ALA A 188 19.61 -0.23 15.60
C ALA A 188 19.30 -0.63 17.04
N LYS A 189 19.30 -1.92 17.35
CA LYS A 189 19.14 -2.43 18.72
C LYS A 189 20.29 -1.98 19.64
N GLU A 190 21.53 -2.08 19.19
CA GLU A 190 22.71 -1.64 19.96
C GLU A 190 22.67 -0.14 20.24
N ARG A 191 22.36 0.66 19.21
CA ARG A 191 22.17 2.12 19.31
C ARG A 191 21.05 2.48 20.28
N LEU A 192 19.91 1.81 20.20
CA LEU A 192 18.80 2.04 21.12
C LEU A 192 19.18 1.69 22.56
N THR A 193 19.90 0.58 22.75
CA THR A 193 20.40 0.15 24.06
C THR A 193 21.35 1.20 24.65
N LYS A 194 22.28 1.75 23.83
CA LYS A 194 23.17 2.85 24.21
C LYS A 194 22.38 4.08 24.67
N ILE A 195 21.33 4.47 23.96
CA ILE A 195 20.46 5.61 24.32
C ILE A 195 19.78 5.37 25.67
N LEU A 196 19.15 4.22 25.84
CA LEU A 196 18.36 3.91 27.05
C LEU A 196 19.24 3.75 28.30
N GLN A 197 20.45 3.21 28.16
CA GLN A 197 21.39 3.01 29.27
C GLN A 197 22.22 4.26 29.60
N SER A 198 22.23 5.27 28.73
CA SER A 198 23.01 6.49 28.94
C SER A 198 22.53 7.28 30.17
N LYS A 199 23.49 7.83 30.93
CA LYS A 199 23.19 8.77 32.01
C LYS A 199 22.61 10.06 31.43
N ASP A 200 23.29 10.62 30.44
CA ASP A 200 22.92 11.86 29.74
C ASP A 200 22.41 11.60 28.32
N LYS A 201 21.09 11.43 28.21
CA LYS A 201 20.40 11.04 26.97
C LYS A 201 20.56 12.10 25.88
N LYS A 202 20.44 13.38 26.24
CA LYS A 202 20.57 14.50 25.28
C LYS A 202 21.97 14.58 24.68
N ALA A 203 23.01 14.47 25.50
CA ALA A 203 24.39 14.47 25.03
C ALA A 203 24.68 13.26 24.13
N THR A 204 24.21 12.08 24.54
CA THR A 204 24.34 10.85 23.75
C THR A 204 23.61 10.96 22.42
N LEU A 205 22.40 11.52 22.39
CA LEU A 205 21.67 11.75 21.15
C LEU A 205 22.41 12.73 20.22
N LEU A 206 22.98 13.82 20.74
CA LEU A 206 23.79 14.74 19.94
C LEU A 206 25.04 14.06 19.35
N GLU A 207 25.77 13.29 20.15
CA GLU A 207 26.93 12.50 19.68
C GLU A 207 26.53 11.52 18.56
N MET A 208 25.36 10.88 18.70
CA MET A 208 24.85 9.94 17.70
C MET A 208 24.37 10.64 16.42
N VAL A 209 23.89 11.89 16.51
CA VAL A 209 23.56 12.72 15.34
C VAL A 209 24.82 13.07 14.58
N GLU A 210 25.87 13.51 15.29
CA GLU A 210 27.16 13.85 14.67
C GLU A 210 27.77 12.66 13.90
N ARG A 211 27.52 11.44 14.38
CA ARG A 211 27.98 10.20 13.73
C ARG A 211 27.00 9.61 12.71
N ASN A 212 25.89 10.28 12.41
CA ASN A 212 24.81 9.77 11.56
C ASN A 212 24.27 8.38 12.01
N GLU A 213 24.27 8.12 13.31
CA GLU A 213 23.81 6.86 13.90
C GLU A 213 22.29 6.86 14.13
N LEU A 214 21.63 8.03 14.14
CA LEU A 214 20.17 8.12 14.25
C LEU A 214 19.49 7.76 12.92
N SER A 215 18.96 6.55 12.84
CA SER A 215 18.27 6.03 11.66
C SER A 215 16.77 5.82 11.90
N ARG A 216 16.01 5.68 10.80
CA ARG A 216 14.59 5.29 10.84
C ARG A 216 14.39 3.93 11.52
N SER A 217 15.35 3.01 11.42
CA SER A 217 15.30 1.71 12.09
C SER A 217 15.33 1.84 13.61
N VAL A 218 16.16 2.71 14.18
CA VAL A 218 16.19 2.98 15.63
C VAL A 218 14.85 3.55 16.11
N LEU A 219 14.27 4.48 15.34
CA LEU A 219 12.96 5.06 15.65
C LEU A 219 11.84 4.02 15.60
N ALA A 220 11.83 3.15 14.59
CA ALA A 220 10.82 2.09 14.46
C ALA A 220 10.87 1.10 15.64
N LEU A 221 12.08 0.70 16.07
CA LEU A 221 12.25 -0.16 17.25
C LEU A 221 11.79 0.53 18.54
N LEU A 222 12.03 1.83 18.67
CA LEU A 222 11.53 2.61 19.81
C LEU A 222 10.00 2.67 19.82
N ASP A 223 9.37 2.86 18.66
CA ASP A 223 7.91 2.89 18.51
C ASP A 223 7.27 1.53 18.86
N GLU A 224 7.89 0.42 18.45
CA GLU A 224 7.44 -0.93 18.82
C GLU A 224 7.57 -1.19 20.33
N ASN A 225 8.66 -0.73 20.95
CA ASN A 225 8.87 -0.84 22.40
C ASN A 225 7.85 0.00 23.19
N ILE A 226 7.53 1.22 22.72
CA ILE A 226 6.49 2.06 23.31
C ILE A 226 5.13 1.35 23.22
N ALA A 227 4.76 0.84 22.04
CA ALA A 227 3.51 0.13 21.85
C ALA A 227 3.42 -1.12 22.76
N SER A 228 4.53 -1.84 22.92
CA SER A 228 4.61 -3.01 23.81
C SER A 228 4.50 -2.62 25.29
N ALA A 229 5.13 -1.53 25.72
CA ALA A 229 5.02 -1.00 27.08
C ALA A 229 3.59 -0.56 27.41
N ILE A 230 2.90 0.09 26.46
CA ILE A 230 1.49 0.49 26.61
C ILE A 230 0.59 -0.74 26.74
N LYS A 231 0.79 -1.77 25.90
CA LYS A 231 0.03 -3.04 25.99
C LYS A 231 0.23 -3.77 27.32
N ASN A 232 1.39 -3.60 27.95
CA ASN A 232 1.75 -4.23 29.23
C ASN A 232 1.51 -3.30 30.44
N ASP A 233 0.74 -2.22 30.29
CA ASP A 233 0.43 -1.23 31.34
C ASP A 233 1.63 -0.53 32.00
N GLN A 234 2.80 -0.54 31.34
CA GLN A 234 4.02 0.12 31.82
C GLN A 234 4.05 1.60 31.43
N LYS A 235 3.15 2.39 32.02
CA LYS A 235 2.91 3.80 31.66
C LYS A 235 4.14 4.71 31.84
N GLU A 236 4.91 4.51 32.91
CA GLU A 236 6.10 5.31 33.17
C GLU A 236 7.21 5.06 32.15
N ALA A 237 7.43 3.79 31.78
CA ALA A 237 8.40 3.41 30.76
C ALA A 237 7.99 3.93 29.37
N ALA A 238 6.70 3.84 29.04
CA ALA A 238 6.14 4.39 27.80
C ALA A 238 6.36 5.91 27.71
N ALA A 239 5.99 6.67 28.76
CA ALA A 239 6.17 8.12 28.80
C ALA A 239 7.66 8.53 28.71
N PHE A 240 8.55 7.77 29.35
CA PHE A 240 9.99 7.98 29.23
C PHE A 240 10.48 7.79 27.79
N MET A 241 10.09 6.70 27.13
CA MET A 241 10.45 6.41 25.75
C MET A 241 9.85 7.40 24.75
N GLU A 242 8.63 7.90 24.99
CA GLU A 242 8.01 8.97 24.19
C GLU A 242 8.80 10.29 24.25
N ASN A 243 9.34 10.64 25.42
CA ASN A 243 10.21 11.81 25.55
C ASN A 243 11.51 11.67 24.76
N ILE A 244 12.08 10.47 24.70
CA ILE A 244 13.25 10.18 23.85
C ILE A 244 12.85 10.28 22.39
N ARG A 245 11.73 9.67 22.00
CA ARG A 245 11.20 9.69 20.63
C ARG A 245 11.01 11.12 20.11
N THR A 246 10.37 11.99 20.90
CA THR A 246 10.17 13.39 20.51
C THR A 246 11.48 14.16 20.37
N THR A 247 12.49 13.82 21.17
CA THR A 247 13.83 14.41 21.07
C THR A 247 14.57 13.91 19.83
N MET A 248 14.53 12.61 19.55
CA MET A 248 15.10 12.00 18.35
C MET A 248 14.50 12.59 17.07
N LEU A 249 13.17 12.75 17.02
CA LEU A 249 12.50 13.34 15.85
C LEU A 249 12.99 14.76 15.55
N LYS A 250 13.29 15.58 16.57
CA LYS A 250 13.83 16.93 16.38
C LYS A 250 15.22 16.93 15.74
N TYR A 251 16.01 15.89 16.00
CA TYR A 251 17.37 15.78 15.45
C TYR A 251 17.43 15.06 14.11
N MET A 252 16.44 14.21 13.78
CA MET A 252 16.31 13.57 12.48
C MET A 252 15.77 14.51 11.39
N THR A 253 15.10 15.59 11.78
CA THR A 253 14.61 16.61 10.84
C THR A 253 15.73 17.60 10.50
N VAL A 254 16.64 17.17 9.61
CA VAL A 254 17.50 18.03 8.78
C VAL A 254 17.56 17.42 7.38
#